data_AF-A0A0J8TV27-F1
#
_entry.id   AF-A0A0J8TV27-F1
#
_cell.length_a   1.000
_cell.length_b   1.000
_cell.length_c   1.000
_cell.angle_alpha   90.00
_cell.angle_beta   90.00
_cell.angle_gamma   90.00
#
_symmetry.space_group_name_H-M   'P 1'
#
loop_
_entity.id
_entity.type
_entity.pdbx_description
1 polymer ?
#
loop_
_entity_poly.entity_id
_entity_poly.type
_entity_poly.pdbx_seq_one_letter_code
_entity_poly.pdbx_strand_id
1 'polypeptide(L)'
;MISDTHNCSPLPPGEVHTPYRRPLPSADVLLHGGDLTFVGREKEHQGVIDMLKEADAELKIVIAGNHDITLDEEYYNSVGHLKHKWTGPEDLAKIRELYCGEEAQRYGIVYMEEGVRTFRLKNGAQFTIYATPYQPEFCRWAFAYNRAHDRFNPSPEGALFQAQNPVPSFPDVHILLTHGPPLGFLDLVHSNRHVGCQHLRGAVGRARPLIHCFGHIHEGHGAVRMNWDADSLKTIPQNRAEELKNRCAFVDLSRDGGDPLRFGAETLR
;
A
#
# COMPACT_ATOMS: atom_id res chain seq x y z
N MET A 1 -4.91 3.29 7.41
CA MET A 1 -4.39 2.53 6.25
C MET A 1 -4.97 1.14 6.32
N ILE A 2 -5.27 0.55 5.16
CA ILE A 2 -5.72 -0.83 4.99
C ILE A 2 -4.92 -1.47 3.84
N SER A 3 -4.93 -2.79 3.72
CA SER A 3 -4.31 -3.54 2.63
C SER A 3 -4.88 -4.95 2.61
N ASP A 4 -4.69 -5.68 1.51
CA ASP A 4 -4.96 -7.12 1.44
C ASP A 4 -6.41 -7.46 1.81
N THR A 5 -7.35 -6.60 1.40
CA THR A 5 -8.76 -6.78 1.69
C THR A 5 -9.34 -7.91 0.85
N HIS A 6 -8.76 -8.22 -0.31
CA HIS A 6 -9.20 -9.30 -1.20
C HIS A 6 -10.71 -9.31 -1.46
N ASN A 7 -11.29 -8.13 -1.69
CA ASN A 7 -12.73 -7.89 -1.85
C ASN A 7 -13.60 -8.26 -0.62
N CYS A 8 -12.99 -8.54 0.54
CA CYS A 8 -13.71 -8.59 1.80
C CYS A 8 -14.10 -7.16 2.19
N SER A 9 -15.40 -6.87 2.19
CA SER A 9 -15.91 -5.62 2.73
C SER A 9 -15.83 -5.59 4.27
N PRO A 10 -15.72 -4.41 4.91
CA PRO A 10 -15.79 -4.30 6.36
C PRO A 10 -17.11 -4.89 6.87
N LEU A 11 -17.05 -5.67 7.95
CA LEU A 11 -18.23 -6.32 8.52
C LEU A 11 -19.30 -5.30 8.98
N PRO A 12 -20.56 -5.72 9.16
CA PRO A 12 -21.60 -4.85 9.71
C PRO A 12 -21.23 -4.27 11.09
N PRO A 13 -21.80 -3.11 11.50
CA PRO A 13 -21.44 -2.46 12.75
C PRO A 13 -21.59 -3.32 14.01
N GLY A 14 -22.51 -4.29 14.01
CA GLY A 14 -22.76 -5.21 15.12
C GLY A 14 -21.66 -6.26 15.34
N GLU A 15 -20.81 -6.52 14.34
CA GLU A 15 -19.78 -7.56 14.41
C GLU A 15 -18.52 -7.08 15.16
N VAL A 16 -18.61 -6.99 16.48
CA VAL A 16 -17.59 -6.38 17.36
C VAL A 16 -16.30 -7.20 17.56
N HIS A 17 -16.15 -8.34 16.87
CA HIS A 17 -15.01 -9.25 17.06
C HIS A 17 -13.79 -8.92 16.17
N THR A 18 -13.94 -7.95 15.26
CA THR A 18 -12.88 -7.43 14.39
C THR A 18 -12.88 -5.89 14.38
N PRO A 19 -11.71 -5.22 14.26
CA PRO A 19 -11.67 -3.79 14.00
C PRO A 19 -12.14 -3.44 12.58
N TYR A 20 -12.01 -4.36 11.61
CA TYR A 20 -12.38 -4.13 10.22
C TYR A 20 -13.89 -4.26 9.99
N ARG A 21 -14.63 -3.24 10.41
CA ARG A 21 -16.10 -3.18 10.38
C ARG A 21 -16.63 -1.75 10.20
N ARG A 22 -17.83 -1.63 9.66
CA ARG A 22 -18.48 -0.35 9.31
C ARG A 22 -18.98 0.43 10.53
N PRO A 23 -18.91 1.77 10.54
CA PRO A 23 -18.13 2.58 9.59
C PRO A 23 -16.64 2.40 9.84
N LEU A 24 -15.83 2.56 8.79
CA LEU A 24 -14.39 2.75 8.96
C LEU A 24 -14.13 4.05 9.73
N PRO A 25 -13.00 4.16 10.46
CA PRO A 25 -12.62 5.41 11.10
C PRO A 25 -12.53 6.57 10.09
N SER A 26 -13.05 7.73 10.48
CA SER A 26 -12.92 8.97 9.71
C SER A 26 -11.44 9.36 9.59
N ALA A 27 -11.02 9.86 8.44
CA ALA A 27 -9.65 10.26 8.18
C ALA A 27 -9.59 11.33 7.08
N ASP A 28 -8.57 12.18 7.06
CA ASP A 28 -8.36 13.05 5.91
C ASP A 28 -7.88 12.26 4.67
N VAL A 29 -7.04 11.25 4.90
CA VAL A 29 -6.46 10.39 3.85
C VAL A 29 -6.59 8.91 4.22
N LEU A 30 -7.21 8.13 3.34
CA LEU A 30 -7.19 6.67 3.38
C LEU A 30 -6.15 6.16 2.38
N LEU A 31 -5.28 5.24 2.83
CA LEU A 31 -4.33 4.52 1.99
C LEU A 31 -4.73 3.05 1.90
N HIS A 32 -4.77 2.48 0.69
CA HIS A 32 -4.90 1.04 0.45
C HIS A 32 -3.64 0.47 -0.21
N GLY A 33 -2.97 -0.46 0.47
CA GLY A 33 -1.67 -1.05 0.06
C GLY A 33 -1.72 -2.17 -0.98
N GLY A 34 -2.75 -2.22 -1.84
CA GLY A 34 -2.89 -3.29 -2.82
C GLY A 34 -3.61 -4.54 -2.30
N ASP A 35 -3.68 -5.55 -3.17
CA ASP A 35 -4.51 -6.74 -3.02
C ASP A 35 -5.96 -6.36 -2.69
N LEU A 36 -6.49 -5.51 -3.56
CA LEU A 36 -7.86 -5.01 -3.50
C LEU A 36 -8.84 -6.15 -3.72
N THR A 37 -8.51 -7.08 -4.62
CA THR A 37 -9.37 -8.15 -5.09
C THR A 37 -8.80 -9.54 -4.78
N PHE A 38 -9.60 -10.57 -5.01
CA PHE A 38 -9.13 -11.95 -4.85
C PHE A 38 -8.44 -12.43 -6.13
N VAL A 39 -8.92 -12.03 -7.31
CA VAL A 39 -8.33 -12.41 -8.59
C VAL A 39 -8.63 -11.41 -9.71
N GLY A 40 -8.92 -10.15 -9.39
CA GLY A 40 -9.09 -9.09 -10.38
C GLY A 40 -10.39 -9.16 -11.18
N ARG A 41 -11.48 -9.69 -10.63
CA ARG A 41 -12.80 -9.68 -11.32
C ARG A 41 -13.41 -8.29 -11.31
N GLU A 42 -14.13 -7.91 -12.38
CA GLU A 42 -14.85 -6.62 -12.40
C GLU A 42 -15.80 -6.48 -11.20
N LYS A 43 -16.52 -7.55 -10.85
CA LYS A 43 -17.41 -7.57 -9.67
C LYS A 43 -16.66 -7.37 -8.35
N GLU A 44 -15.43 -7.87 -8.25
CA GLU A 44 -14.57 -7.66 -7.07
C GLU A 44 -14.12 -6.21 -7.01
N HIS A 45 -13.67 -5.64 -8.13
CA HIS A 45 -13.34 -4.22 -8.20
C HIS A 45 -14.53 -3.33 -7.85
N GLN A 46 -15.74 -3.65 -8.30
CA GLN A 46 -16.94 -2.91 -7.94
C GLN A 46 -17.17 -2.92 -6.41
N GLY A 47 -17.03 -4.07 -5.75
CA GLY A 47 -17.15 -4.16 -4.30
C GLY A 47 -16.12 -3.32 -3.55
N VAL A 48 -14.88 -3.27 -4.06
CA VAL A 48 -13.82 -2.39 -3.53
C VAL A 48 -14.20 -0.92 -3.71
N ILE A 49 -14.65 -0.52 -4.90
CA ILE A 49 -15.07 0.86 -5.17
C ILE A 49 -16.23 1.28 -4.26
N ASP A 50 -17.22 0.41 -4.08
CA ASP A 50 -18.36 0.69 -3.21
C ASP A 50 -17.90 0.91 -1.75
N MET A 51 -16.98 0.08 -1.25
CA MET A 51 -16.37 0.26 0.07
C MET A 51 -15.59 1.59 0.18
N LEU A 52 -14.83 1.96 -0.84
CA LEU A 52 -14.07 3.22 -0.87
C LEU A 52 -14.99 4.45 -0.92
N LYS A 53 -16.12 4.37 -1.64
CA LYS A 53 -17.12 5.44 -1.71
C LYS A 53 -17.77 5.71 -0.35
N GLU A 54 -17.95 4.67 0.46
CA GLU A 54 -18.53 4.75 1.81
C GLU A 54 -17.54 5.22 2.88
N ALA A 55 -16.24 5.13 2.62
CA ALA A 55 -15.22 5.59 3.57
C ALA A 55 -15.28 7.11 3.74
N ASP A 56 -15.40 7.56 4.99
CA ASP A 56 -15.36 8.98 5.37
C ASP A 56 -13.92 9.50 5.33
N ALA A 57 -13.45 9.77 4.11
CA ALA A 57 -12.18 10.45 3.87
C ALA A 57 -12.23 11.38 2.66
N GLU A 58 -11.49 12.49 2.73
CA GLU A 58 -11.39 13.43 1.62
C GLU A 58 -10.67 12.79 0.43
N LEU A 59 -9.56 12.09 0.69
CA LEU A 59 -8.70 11.48 -0.32
C LEU A 59 -8.50 9.99 -0.01
N LYS A 60 -8.75 9.12 -0.99
CA LYS A 60 -8.47 7.68 -0.93
C LYS A 60 -7.42 7.31 -1.98
N ILE A 61 -6.19 7.09 -1.55
CA ILE A 61 -5.09 6.66 -2.43
C ILE A 61 -5.02 5.14 -2.40
N VAL A 62 -5.09 4.52 -3.58
CA VAL A 62 -5.05 3.07 -3.72
C VAL A 62 -3.98 2.68 -4.74
N ILE A 63 -3.25 1.62 -4.43
CA ILE A 63 -2.40 0.91 -5.39
C ILE A 63 -2.98 -0.48 -5.64
N ALA A 64 -2.56 -1.11 -6.74
CA ALA A 64 -2.80 -2.53 -6.95
C ALA A 64 -1.84 -3.40 -6.13
N GLY A 65 -2.18 -4.67 -5.97
CA GLY A 65 -1.28 -5.73 -5.54
C GLY A 65 -1.27 -6.91 -6.49
N ASN A 66 -0.60 -8.00 -6.11
CA ASN A 66 -0.37 -9.14 -6.98
C ASN A 66 -1.67 -9.89 -7.36
N HIS A 67 -2.74 -9.76 -6.59
CA HIS A 67 -4.06 -10.34 -6.89
C HIS A 67 -4.90 -9.52 -7.87
N ASP A 68 -4.58 -8.24 -8.07
CA ASP A 68 -5.33 -7.32 -8.92
C ASP A 68 -4.93 -7.47 -10.40
N ILE A 69 -4.99 -8.71 -10.89
CA ILE A 69 -4.35 -9.14 -12.13
C ILE A 69 -4.84 -8.42 -13.40
N THR A 70 -6.03 -7.82 -13.35
CA THR A 70 -6.63 -7.05 -14.46
C THR A 70 -6.18 -5.59 -14.48
N LEU A 71 -5.52 -5.12 -13.42
CA LEU A 71 -4.85 -3.82 -13.39
C LEU A 71 -3.41 -3.89 -13.94
N ASP A 72 -2.88 -5.10 -14.15
CA ASP A 72 -1.61 -5.37 -14.84
C ASP A 72 -1.91 -5.93 -16.25
N GLU A 73 -2.07 -5.03 -17.22
CA GLU A 73 -2.49 -5.37 -18.58
C GLU A 73 -1.50 -6.31 -19.29
N GLU A 74 -0.20 -6.11 -19.11
CA GLU A 74 0.84 -6.96 -19.70
C GLU A 74 0.80 -8.38 -19.12
N TYR A 75 0.71 -8.50 -17.79
CA TYR A 75 0.55 -9.79 -17.13
C TYR A 75 -0.76 -10.47 -17.53
N TYR A 76 -1.88 -9.75 -17.57
CA TYR A 76 -3.18 -10.31 -17.88
C TYR A 76 -3.21 -10.91 -19.28
N ASN A 77 -2.76 -10.14 -20.27
CA ASN A 77 -2.74 -10.53 -21.68
C ASN A 77 -1.77 -11.71 -21.94
N SER A 78 -0.68 -11.80 -21.18
CA SER A 78 0.28 -12.90 -21.32
C SER A 78 -0.19 -14.20 -20.66
N VAL A 79 -0.52 -14.17 -19.36
CA VAL A 79 -0.84 -15.39 -18.58
C VAL A 79 -1.96 -15.21 -17.57
N GLY A 80 -2.24 -13.98 -17.11
CA GLY A 80 -3.23 -13.72 -16.06
C GLY A 80 -4.64 -14.15 -16.43
N HIS A 81 -5.05 -13.95 -17.70
CA HIS A 81 -6.36 -14.38 -18.21
C HIS A 81 -6.63 -15.89 -18.03
N LEU A 82 -5.59 -16.73 -17.89
CA LEU A 82 -5.76 -18.16 -17.63
C LEU A 82 -6.40 -18.44 -16.27
N LYS A 83 -6.26 -17.52 -15.29
CA LYS A 83 -6.97 -17.58 -14.01
C LYS A 83 -8.48 -17.35 -14.19
N HIS A 84 -8.90 -16.80 -15.33
CA HIS A 84 -10.28 -16.51 -15.68
C HIS A 84 -10.91 -17.48 -16.70
N LYS A 85 -10.17 -18.52 -17.10
CA LYS A 85 -10.54 -19.43 -18.20
C LYS A 85 -11.94 -20.03 -18.16
N TRP A 86 -12.54 -20.20 -16.97
CA TRP A 86 -13.85 -20.84 -16.80
C TRP A 86 -15.04 -19.89 -16.89
N THR A 87 -14.83 -18.58 -16.75
CA THR A 87 -15.91 -17.59 -16.75
C THR A 87 -15.75 -16.55 -17.85
N GLY A 88 -14.66 -16.60 -18.61
CA GLY A 88 -14.33 -15.65 -19.66
C GLY A 88 -13.42 -14.52 -19.20
N PRO A 89 -12.76 -13.84 -20.15
CA PRO A 89 -11.91 -12.70 -19.86
C PRO A 89 -12.73 -11.49 -19.39
N GLU A 90 -12.11 -10.62 -18.60
CA GLU A 90 -12.65 -9.33 -18.19
C GLU A 90 -12.31 -8.23 -19.20
N ASP A 91 -13.06 -7.13 -19.17
CA ASP A 91 -12.75 -5.90 -19.89
C ASP A 91 -11.83 -5.01 -19.03
N LEU A 92 -10.55 -4.98 -19.38
CA LEU A 92 -9.53 -4.26 -18.63
C LEU A 92 -9.74 -2.73 -18.66
N ALA A 93 -10.23 -2.19 -19.77
CA ALA A 93 -10.50 -0.76 -19.91
C ALA A 93 -11.65 -0.35 -18.98
N LYS A 94 -12.70 -1.17 -18.92
CA LYS A 94 -13.83 -0.96 -18.01
C LYS A 94 -13.40 -1.04 -16.54
N ILE A 95 -12.56 -2.01 -16.18
CA ILE A 95 -12.02 -2.12 -14.81
C ILE A 95 -11.17 -0.90 -14.46
N ARG A 96 -10.31 -0.45 -15.37
CA ARG A 96 -9.47 0.74 -15.15
C ARG A 96 -10.32 2.00 -15.00
N GLU A 97 -11.41 2.12 -15.75
CA GLU A 97 -12.36 3.23 -15.65
C GLU A 97 -13.00 3.32 -14.25
N LEU A 98 -13.24 2.20 -13.56
CA LEU A 98 -13.78 2.20 -12.19
C LEU A 98 -12.92 3.01 -11.20
N TYR A 99 -11.61 3.10 -11.45
CA TYR A 99 -10.66 3.78 -10.57
C TYR A 99 -10.22 5.15 -11.09
N CYS A 100 -10.20 5.33 -12.41
CA CYS A 100 -9.67 6.54 -13.06
C CYS A 100 -10.77 7.49 -13.57
N GLY A 101 -12.01 6.99 -13.68
CA GLY A 101 -13.15 7.74 -14.21
C GLY A 101 -13.65 8.86 -13.31
N GLU A 102 -14.56 9.67 -13.84
CA GLU A 102 -15.11 10.85 -13.14
C GLU A 102 -15.80 10.47 -11.82
N GLU A 103 -16.41 9.29 -11.76
CA GLU A 103 -17.09 8.84 -10.54
C GLU A 103 -16.09 8.59 -9.41
N ALA A 104 -14.98 7.90 -9.67
CA ALA A 104 -13.92 7.69 -8.68
C ALA A 104 -13.38 9.03 -8.15
N GLN A 105 -13.11 9.97 -9.06
CA GLN A 105 -12.61 11.30 -8.72
C GLN A 105 -13.60 12.09 -7.85
N ARG A 106 -14.92 11.98 -8.12
CA ARG A 106 -15.98 12.63 -7.33
C ARG A 106 -15.98 12.17 -5.87
N TYR A 107 -15.63 10.91 -5.61
CA TYR A 107 -15.53 10.34 -4.26
C TYR A 107 -14.12 10.44 -3.66
N GLY A 108 -13.20 11.16 -4.32
CA GLY A 108 -11.83 11.36 -3.86
C GLY A 108 -10.93 10.13 -4.02
N ILE A 109 -11.32 9.15 -4.86
CA ILE A 109 -10.53 7.94 -5.10
C ILE A 109 -9.47 8.24 -6.15
N VAL A 110 -8.23 7.89 -5.83
CA VAL A 110 -7.06 8.06 -6.70
C VAL A 110 -6.29 6.75 -6.75
N TYR A 111 -6.34 6.09 -7.90
CA TYR A 111 -5.43 5.00 -8.21
C TYR A 111 -4.06 5.55 -8.60
N MET A 112 -3.02 5.04 -7.94
CA MET A 112 -1.63 5.40 -8.23
C MET A 112 -0.89 4.23 -8.86
N GLU A 113 -0.32 4.49 -10.02
CA GLU A 113 0.74 3.66 -10.60
C GLU A 113 2.09 3.98 -9.96
N GLU A 114 3.14 3.26 -10.37
CA GLU A 114 4.48 3.51 -9.88
C GLU A 114 4.92 4.95 -10.16
N GLY A 115 5.24 5.71 -9.11
CA GLY A 115 5.75 7.07 -9.26
C GLY A 115 5.44 7.97 -8.07
N VAL A 116 5.64 9.28 -8.29
CA VAL A 116 5.53 10.32 -7.27
C VAL A 116 4.35 11.23 -7.56
N ARG A 117 3.59 11.61 -6.54
CA ARG A 117 2.56 12.65 -6.65
C ARG A 117 2.49 13.50 -5.38
N THR A 118 2.19 14.78 -5.56
CA THR A 118 1.95 15.73 -4.46
C THR A 118 0.46 16.03 -4.37
N PHE A 119 -0.09 15.95 -3.16
CA PHE A 119 -1.49 16.25 -2.87
C PHE A 119 -1.60 17.42 -1.92
N ARG A 120 -2.69 18.18 -2.07
CA ARG A 120 -3.07 19.25 -1.15
C ARG A 120 -4.52 19.02 -0.73
N LEU A 121 -4.74 18.94 0.58
CA LEU A 121 -6.06 18.71 1.19
C LEU A 121 -6.79 20.03 1.44
N LYS A 122 -8.10 19.97 1.66
CA LYS A 122 -8.94 21.16 1.96
C LYS A 122 -8.53 21.86 3.24
N ASN A 123 -8.02 21.11 4.23
CA ASN A 123 -7.49 21.66 5.48
C ASN A 123 -6.15 22.41 5.31
N GLY A 124 -5.59 22.44 4.08
CA GLY A 124 -4.35 23.13 3.74
C GLY A 124 -3.10 22.28 3.87
N ALA A 125 -3.19 21.06 4.42
CA ALA A 125 -2.07 20.13 4.46
C ALA A 125 -1.62 19.75 3.05
N GLN A 126 -0.30 19.60 2.87
CA GLN A 126 0.31 19.18 1.62
C GLN A 126 1.34 18.09 1.92
N PHE A 127 1.37 17.04 1.10
CA PHE A 127 2.33 15.97 1.21
C PHE A 127 2.68 15.39 -0.16
N THR A 128 3.86 14.79 -0.24
CA THR A 128 4.36 14.07 -1.40
C THR A 128 4.41 12.59 -1.08
N ILE A 129 3.84 11.77 -1.95
CA ILE A 129 3.81 10.32 -1.83
C ILE A 129 4.50 9.67 -3.03
N TYR A 130 5.32 8.66 -2.76
CA TYR A 130 5.76 7.69 -3.75
C TYR A 130 4.92 6.43 -3.59
N ALA A 131 4.36 5.90 -4.68
CA ALA A 131 3.56 4.70 -4.65
C ALA A 131 4.06 3.68 -5.68
N THR A 132 3.88 2.38 -5.42
CA THR A 132 4.21 1.32 -6.39
C THR A 132 3.46 0.01 -6.06
N PRO A 133 2.86 -0.66 -7.06
CA PRO A 133 2.23 -1.97 -6.85
C PRO A 133 3.26 -3.10 -6.85
N TYR A 134 4.50 -2.85 -7.30
CA TYR A 134 5.44 -3.91 -7.62
C TYR A 134 6.03 -4.61 -6.39
N GLN A 135 6.13 -5.93 -6.47
CA GLN A 135 6.76 -6.80 -5.46
C GLN A 135 7.71 -7.84 -6.09
N PRO A 136 8.73 -8.33 -5.37
CA PRO A 136 9.57 -9.40 -5.87
C PRO A 136 8.73 -10.63 -6.24
N GLU A 137 9.11 -11.32 -7.32
CA GLU A 137 8.38 -12.45 -7.89
C GLU A 137 7.95 -13.48 -6.85
N PHE A 138 6.66 -13.80 -6.89
CA PHE A 138 6.00 -14.79 -6.04
C PHE A 138 4.87 -15.46 -6.82
N CYS A 139 4.95 -16.79 -6.97
CA CYS A 139 3.88 -17.63 -7.51
C CYS A 139 3.31 -17.20 -8.88
N ARG A 140 4.08 -16.47 -9.71
CA ARG A 140 3.71 -15.97 -11.03
C ARG A 140 2.41 -15.15 -11.00
N TRP A 141 2.30 -14.25 -10.03
CA TRP A 141 1.21 -13.26 -9.94
C TRP A 141 1.57 -11.93 -10.62
N ALA A 142 0.59 -11.04 -10.73
CA ALA A 142 0.75 -9.72 -11.36
C ALA A 142 1.73 -8.83 -10.59
N PHE A 143 2.22 -7.77 -11.23
CA PHE A 143 3.16 -6.79 -10.65
C PHE A 143 4.44 -7.40 -10.08
N ALA A 144 4.83 -8.56 -10.58
CA ALA A 144 6.05 -9.23 -10.15
C ALA A 144 7.30 -8.69 -10.84
N TYR A 145 8.43 -8.77 -10.17
CA TYR A 145 9.75 -8.63 -10.79
C TYR A 145 10.79 -9.60 -10.29
N ASN A 146 11.78 -9.84 -11.13
CA ASN A 146 12.98 -10.53 -10.71
C ASN A 146 13.63 -9.79 -9.54
N ARG A 147 13.80 -10.48 -8.40
CA ARG A 147 14.37 -9.93 -7.16
C ARG A 147 15.74 -9.24 -7.35
N ALA A 148 16.50 -9.58 -8.39
CA ALA A 148 17.77 -8.94 -8.74
C ALA A 148 17.63 -7.58 -9.44
N HIS A 149 16.43 -7.21 -9.90
CA HIS A 149 16.17 -5.91 -10.54
C HIS A 149 15.96 -4.83 -9.46
N ASP A 150 16.88 -3.86 -9.41
CA ASP A 150 16.75 -2.70 -8.55
C ASP A 150 15.84 -1.64 -9.17
N ARG A 151 14.58 -1.62 -8.76
CA ARG A 151 13.56 -0.67 -9.24
C ARG A 151 13.53 0.64 -8.48
N PHE A 152 14.08 0.64 -7.27
CA PHE A 152 13.81 1.67 -6.28
C PHE A 152 14.99 2.61 -6.07
N ASN A 153 16.17 2.27 -6.60
CA ASN A 153 17.37 3.10 -6.51
C ASN A 153 17.79 3.62 -7.89
N PRO A 154 18.38 4.83 -7.96
CA PRO A 154 18.96 5.33 -9.20
C PRO A 154 19.93 4.31 -9.80
N SER A 155 19.73 4.00 -11.07
CA SER A 155 20.55 3.04 -11.79
C SER A 155 21.81 3.73 -12.34
N PRO A 156 23.01 3.15 -12.19
CA PRO A 156 24.19 3.66 -12.85
C PRO A 156 24.07 3.46 -14.37
N GLU A 157 24.84 4.25 -15.12
CA GLU A 157 24.96 4.10 -16.56
C GLU A 157 25.43 2.68 -16.92
N GLY A 158 24.75 2.03 -17.86
CA GLY A 158 25.06 0.66 -18.30
C GLY A 158 24.57 -0.45 -17.37
N ALA A 159 23.80 -0.16 -16.31
CA ALA A 159 23.17 -1.21 -15.51
C ALA A 159 22.22 -2.07 -16.36
N LEU A 160 22.24 -3.39 -16.10
CA LEU A 160 21.40 -4.38 -16.80
C LEU A 160 19.90 -4.10 -16.67
N PHE A 161 19.51 -3.52 -15.53
CA PHE A 161 18.15 -3.05 -15.29
C PHE A 161 18.19 -1.56 -14.97
N GLN A 162 17.33 -0.79 -15.64
CA GLN A 162 17.17 0.64 -15.44
C GLN A 162 15.86 0.88 -14.69
N ALA A 163 15.96 1.44 -13.48
CA ALA A 163 14.82 1.85 -12.69
C ALA A 163 14.04 2.93 -13.45
N GLN A 164 12.76 2.66 -13.75
CA GLN A 164 11.90 3.59 -14.49
C GLN A 164 11.50 4.78 -13.62
N ASN A 165 11.07 4.50 -12.38
CA ASN A 165 10.64 5.49 -11.40
C ASN A 165 11.34 5.22 -10.06
N PRO A 166 12.65 5.47 -9.93
CA PRO A 166 13.34 5.26 -8.67
C PRO A 166 12.77 6.15 -7.56
N VAL A 167 12.84 5.69 -6.31
CA VAL A 167 12.37 6.46 -5.16
C VAL A 167 13.29 7.69 -4.98
N PRO A 168 12.73 8.93 -4.96
CA PRO A 168 13.51 10.13 -4.68
C PRO A 168 14.22 10.07 -3.33
N SER A 169 15.29 10.85 -3.20
CA SER A 169 16.04 10.93 -1.93
C SER A 169 15.33 11.87 -0.95
N PHE A 170 15.70 11.78 0.33
CA PHE A 170 15.28 12.78 1.31
C PHE A 170 15.68 14.20 0.84
N PRO A 171 14.82 15.22 0.97
CA PRO A 171 13.53 15.23 1.70
C PRO A 171 12.27 15.11 0.82
N ASP A 172 12.39 14.65 -0.43
CA ASP A 172 11.34 14.89 -1.44
C ASP A 172 10.06 14.07 -1.25
N VAL A 173 10.10 13.00 -0.46
CA VAL A 173 8.96 12.10 -0.23
C VAL A 173 8.62 11.99 1.25
N HIS A 174 7.35 12.22 1.58
CA HIS A 174 6.82 12.16 2.94
C HIS A 174 6.22 10.78 3.24
N ILE A 175 5.55 10.16 2.26
CA ILE A 175 4.89 8.86 2.40
C ILE A 175 5.39 7.92 1.31
N LEU A 176 5.76 6.69 1.66
CA LEU A 176 5.92 5.59 0.72
C LEU A 176 4.72 4.65 0.87
N LEU A 177 4.10 4.27 -0.24
CA LEU A 177 3.06 3.25 -0.30
C LEU A 177 3.48 2.15 -1.28
N THR A 178 3.92 1.02 -0.77
CA THR A 178 4.33 -0.13 -1.59
C THR A 178 3.43 -1.31 -1.32
N HIS A 179 3.22 -2.19 -2.30
CA HIS A 179 2.41 -3.38 -2.02
C HIS A 179 3.14 -4.33 -1.03
N GLY A 180 4.40 -4.65 -1.30
CA GLY A 180 5.23 -5.51 -0.44
C GLY A 180 6.15 -4.75 0.52
N PRO A 181 6.66 -5.43 1.57
CA PRO A 181 7.54 -4.83 2.56
C PRO A 181 9.00 -4.71 2.10
N PRO A 182 9.78 -3.78 2.69
CA PRO A 182 11.24 -3.80 2.61
C PRO A 182 11.83 -4.92 3.47
N LEU A 183 13.00 -5.43 3.08
CA LEU A 183 13.69 -6.49 3.83
C LEU A 183 13.96 -6.08 5.29
N GLY A 184 13.60 -6.97 6.23
CA GLY A 184 13.88 -6.81 7.66
C GLY A 184 12.86 -5.98 8.43
N PHE A 185 11.76 -5.57 7.80
CA PHE A 185 10.67 -4.84 8.46
C PHE A 185 9.33 -5.50 8.14
N LEU A 186 8.73 -6.13 9.16
CA LEU A 186 7.40 -6.73 9.07
C LEU A 186 7.24 -7.68 7.87
N ASP A 187 8.32 -8.37 7.50
CA ASP A 187 8.44 -9.22 6.31
C ASP A 187 8.78 -10.68 6.65
N LEU A 188 8.57 -11.08 7.90
CA LEU A 188 8.78 -12.43 8.38
C LEU A 188 7.54 -13.27 8.11
N VAL A 189 7.69 -14.36 7.36
CA VAL A 189 6.62 -15.34 7.13
C VAL A 189 6.68 -16.50 8.12
N HIS A 190 5.65 -17.34 8.20
CA HIS A 190 5.59 -18.50 9.12
C HIS A 190 6.82 -19.44 9.09
N SER A 191 7.55 -19.49 7.97
CA SER A 191 8.79 -20.27 7.84
C SER A 191 10.02 -19.60 8.47
N ASN A 192 9.84 -18.51 9.23
CA ASN A 192 10.89 -17.68 9.82
C ASN A 192 11.90 -17.14 8.79
N ARG A 193 11.39 -16.79 7.61
CA ARG A 193 12.19 -16.20 6.53
C ARG A 193 11.76 -14.76 6.28
N HIS A 194 12.72 -13.87 6.14
CA HIS A 194 12.50 -12.53 5.63
C HIS A 194 12.34 -12.58 4.11
N VAL A 195 11.21 -12.08 3.61
CA VAL A 195 10.88 -12.11 2.17
C VAL A 195 10.87 -10.74 1.52
N GLY A 196 11.03 -9.68 2.31
CA GLY A 196 11.00 -8.29 1.86
C GLY A 196 12.10 -7.97 0.86
N CYS A 197 11.95 -6.83 0.20
CA CYS A 197 12.87 -6.41 -0.86
C CYS A 197 14.09 -5.67 -0.29
N GLN A 198 15.30 -6.16 -0.61
CA GLN A 198 16.56 -5.53 -0.18
C GLN A 198 16.77 -4.17 -0.84
N HIS A 199 16.44 -4.04 -2.13
CA HIS A 199 16.53 -2.76 -2.85
C HIS A 199 15.56 -1.73 -2.24
N LEU A 200 14.34 -2.14 -1.89
CA LEU A 200 13.39 -1.26 -1.21
C LEU A 200 13.90 -0.84 0.18
N ARG A 201 14.52 -1.75 0.93
CA ARG A 201 15.16 -1.45 2.22
C ARG A 201 16.23 -0.35 2.10
N GLY A 202 17.03 -0.38 1.03
CA GLY A 202 18.01 0.64 0.71
C GLY A 202 17.36 1.98 0.32
N ALA A 203 16.39 1.93 -0.60
CA ALA A 203 15.66 3.09 -1.07
C ALA A 203 14.96 3.86 0.07
N VAL A 204 14.28 3.14 0.98
CA VAL A 204 13.61 3.77 2.12
C VAL A 204 14.63 4.41 3.09
N GLY A 205 15.80 3.80 3.27
CA GLY A 205 16.88 4.39 4.08
C GLY A 205 17.50 5.65 3.49
N ARG A 206 17.46 5.80 2.16
CA ARG A 206 17.86 7.03 1.46
C ARG A 206 16.76 8.09 1.46
N ALA A 207 15.52 7.67 1.22
CA ALA A 207 14.36 8.55 1.11
C ALA A 207 13.90 9.09 2.47
N ARG A 208 14.10 8.32 3.55
CA ARG A 208 13.74 8.66 4.94
C ARG A 208 12.34 9.29 5.06
N PRO A 209 11.28 8.66 4.50
CA PRO A 209 9.93 9.18 4.56
C PRO A 209 9.44 9.24 6.02
N LEU A 210 8.41 10.04 6.30
CA LEU A 210 7.71 9.98 7.59
C LEU A 210 7.04 8.62 7.76
N ILE A 211 6.33 8.15 6.73
CA ILE A 211 5.54 6.93 6.79
C ILE A 211 5.88 6.04 5.60
N HIS A 212 6.06 4.74 5.83
CA HIS A 212 6.12 3.73 4.78
C HIS A 212 5.07 2.65 5.03
N CYS A 213 3.93 2.76 4.34
CA CYS A 213 2.84 1.78 4.42
C CYS A 213 2.99 0.67 3.37
N PHE A 214 2.68 -0.56 3.76
CA PHE A 214 2.67 -1.72 2.87
C PHE A 214 1.81 -2.86 3.44
N GLY A 215 1.56 -3.88 2.61
CA GLY A 215 0.83 -5.09 2.97
C GLY A 215 1.54 -6.35 2.47
N HIS A 216 0.80 -7.23 1.79
CA HIS A 216 1.25 -8.48 1.15
C HIS A 216 1.67 -9.60 2.11
N ILE A 217 2.41 -9.28 3.17
CA ILE A 217 2.87 -10.26 4.18
C ILE A 217 1.95 -10.17 5.40
N HIS A 218 0.93 -11.01 5.42
CA HIS A 218 -0.16 -10.94 6.41
C HIS A 218 0.32 -11.24 7.84
N GLU A 219 1.34 -12.08 7.98
CA GLU A 219 2.01 -12.37 9.26
C GLU A 219 2.68 -11.15 9.89
N GLY A 220 3.02 -10.17 9.05
CA GLY A 220 3.69 -8.93 9.43
C GLY A 220 2.75 -7.82 9.90
N HIS A 221 1.43 -8.05 10.01
CA HIS A 221 0.49 -7.01 10.43
C HIS A 221 0.93 -6.37 11.76
N GLY A 222 1.21 -5.07 11.71
CA GLY A 222 1.86 -4.37 12.82
C GLY A 222 2.28 -2.97 12.43
N ALA A 223 2.97 -2.29 13.35
CA ALA A 223 3.69 -1.07 13.04
C ALA A 223 5.01 -1.02 13.82
N VAL A 224 6.03 -0.43 13.22
CA VAL A 224 7.35 -0.22 13.82
C VAL A 224 7.86 1.19 13.54
N ARG A 225 8.62 1.75 14.48
CA ARG A 225 9.30 3.03 14.34
C ARG A 225 10.79 2.81 14.19
N MET A 226 11.33 3.15 13.04
CA MET A 226 12.76 3.11 12.75
C MET A 226 13.38 4.47 13.09
N ASN A 227 14.43 4.48 13.91
CA ASN A 227 15.31 5.64 14.06
C ASN A 227 16.59 5.41 13.23
N TRP A 228 16.77 6.23 12.21
CA TRP A 228 17.85 6.11 11.25
C TRP A 228 19.22 6.50 11.78
N ASP A 229 19.27 7.39 12.76
CA ASP A 229 20.52 7.90 13.32
C ASP A 229 21.05 6.96 14.41
N ALA A 230 20.16 6.37 15.19
CA ALA A 230 20.49 5.38 16.22
C ALA A 230 20.50 3.93 15.71
N ASP A 231 20.13 3.71 14.43
CA ASP A 231 19.90 2.39 13.81
C ASP A 231 19.06 1.45 14.70
N SER A 232 17.99 1.99 15.28
CA SER A 232 17.18 1.28 16.28
C SER A 232 15.73 1.15 15.83
N LEU A 233 15.17 -0.04 16.01
CA LEU A 233 13.78 -0.34 15.69
C LEU A 233 12.96 -0.51 16.97
N LYS A 234 11.84 0.21 17.06
CA LYS A 234 10.88 0.11 18.17
C LYS A 234 9.55 -0.40 17.64
N THR A 235 9.07 -1.54 18.12
CA THR A 235 7.71 -2.01 17.82
C THR A 235 6.68 -1.07 18.43
N ILE A 236 5.66 -0.72 17.66
CA ILE A 236 4.51 0.02 18.17
C ILE A 236 3.53 -0.99 18.77
N PRO A 237 3.22 -0.89 20.08
CA PRO A 237 2.35 -1.85 20.73
C PRO A 237 0.93 -1.75 20.17
N GLN A 238 0.36 -2.90 19.86
CA GLN A 238 -1.04 -3.06 19.49
C GLN A 238 -1.85 -3.47 20.72
N ASN A 239 -2.97 -2.77 20.96
CA ASN A 239 -3.90 -3.12 22.04
C ASN A 239 -5.23 -3.52 21.41
N ARG A 240 -5.47 -4.83 21.37
CA ARG A 240 -6.66 -5.38 20.72
C ARG A 240 -7.99 -4.85 21.29
N ALA A 241 -8.07 -4.57 22.59
CA ALA A 241 -9.29 -4.03 23.18
C ALA A 241 -9.57 -2.61 22.66
N GLU A 242 -8.53 -1.77 22.60
CA GLU A 242 -8.63 -0.43 22.01
C GLU A 242 -8.87 -0.49 20.51
N GLU A 243 -8.25 -1.44 19.79
CA GLU A 243 -8.50 -1.62 18.36
C GLU A 243 -9.95 -2.00 18.05
N LEU A 244 -10.53 -2.93 18.81
CA LEU A 244 -11.94 -3.30 18.62
C LEU A 244 -12.90 -2.14 18.93
N LYS A 245 -12.55 -1.33 19.93
CA LYS A 245 -13.30 -0.14 20.33
C LYS A 245 -13.21 0.97 19.29
N ASN A 246 -11.99 1.29 18.84
CA ASN A 246 -11.68 2.39 17.92
C ASN A 246 -11.81 1.98 16.45
N ARG A 247 -11.95 0.68 16.17
CA ARG A 247 -12.00 0.06 14.83
C ARG A 247 -10.68 0.21 14.04
N CYS A 248 -9.60 0.54 14.73
CA CYS A 248 -8.25 0.62 14.19
C CYS A 248 -7.20 0.62 15.31
N ALA A 249 -5.96 0.28 14.94
CA ALA A 249 -4.80 0.68 15.73
C ALA A 249 -4.58 2.19 15.53
N PHE A 250 -4.35 2.91 16.62
CA PHE A 250 -4.15 4.36 16.62
C PHE A 250 -2.80 4.71 17.23
N VAL A 251 -2.08 5.62 16.57
CA VAL A 251 -0.78 6.11 17.01
C VAL A 251 -0.74 7.63 16.78
N ASP A 252 -0.54 8.39 17.85
CA ASP A 252 -0.37 9.84 17.75
C ASP A 252 1.11 10.18 17.56
N LEU A 253 1.44 10.69 16.38
CA LEU A 253 2.78 11.12 15.99
C LEU A 253 2.89 12.64 15.82
N SER A 254 1.86 13.38 16.22
CA SER A 254 1.82 14.84 16.12
C SER A 254 2.82 15.49 17.08
N ARG A 255 3.15 16.77 16.82
CA ARG A 255 4.07 17.56 17.66
C ARG A 255 3.58 17.73 19.09
N ASP A 256 2.25 17.78 19.26
CA ASP A 256 1.60 17.92 20.56
C ASP A 256 1.39 16.56 21.25
N GLY A 257 1.65 15.47 20.54
CA GLY A 257 1.69 14.11 21.09
C GLY A 257 2.94 13.90 21.96
N GLY A 258 2.89 12.88 22.83
CA GLY A 258 4.00 12.58 23.74
C GLY A 258 5.26 12.00 23.09
N ASP A 259 5.18 11.53 21.83
CA ASP A 259 6.29 10.89 21.09
C ASP A 259 6.27 11.29 19.59
N PRO A 260 6.48 12.58 19.25
CA PRO A 260 6.33 13.11 17.90
C PRO A 260 7.32 12.48 16.93
N LEU A 261 6.92 12.27 15.68
CA LEU A 261 7.80 11.72 14.64
C LEU A 261 8.74 12.80 14.09
N ARG A 262 10.05 12.51 14.02
CA ARG A 262 11.07 13.44 13.50
C ARG A 262 11.39 13.16 12.02
N PHE A 263 10.95 14.04 11.11
CA PHE A 263 11.19 13.87 9.67
C PHE A 263 12.68 13.78 9.34
N GLY A 264 13.07 12.77 8.56
CA GLY A 264 14.47 12.51 8.18
C GLY A 264 15.28 11.74 9.23
N ALA A 265 14.88 11.76 10.51
CA ALA A 265 15.51 10.97 11.56
C ALA A 265 14.74 9.67 11.84
N GLU A 266 13.42 9.67 11.63
CA GLU A 266 12.55 8.55 11.95
C GLU A 266 11.51 8.28 10.87
N THR A 267 11.15 7.00 10.73
CA THR A 267 10.08 6.53 9.84
C THR A 267 9.16 5.59 10.61
N LEU A 268 7.86 5.87 10.59
CA LEU A 268 6.83 4.88 10.95
C LEU A 268 6.61 3.94 9.76
N ARG A 269 6.51 2.65 10.02
CA ARG A 269 6.25 1.61 9.04
C ARG A 269 5.10 0.75 9.50
#